data_AF-A0A6M0IM14-F1
#
_entry.id   AF-A0A6M0IM14-F1
#
_cell.length_a   1.000
_cell.length_b   1.000
_cell.length_c   1.000
_cell.angle_alpha   90.00
_cell.angle_beta   90.00
_cell.angle_gamma   90.00
#
_symmetry.space_group_name_H-M   'P 1'
#
loop_
_entity.id
_entity.type
_entity.pdbx_description
1 polymer ?
#
loop_
_entity_poly.entity_id
_entity_poly.type
_entity_poly.pdbx_seq_one_letter_code
_entity_poly.pdbx_strand_id
1 'polypeptide(L)'
;MKKVNIRKRHIVFALQLLVVATGATAQIRVGSPSGTVDGSASLDVRSGPYSSGSPYRGLLAPTVTTSQRDQIQNPSTGLIIFNSSTNQIEVNTGTSSSPVWTAGGASTAGGNSWNLNGNAGTTNGNFLGTTSNVPFYFRVNNQNSGRIDQLLNNVALGYLAYSSSATGTGNTAIGTLALANTTSGSYNTAMGLQALQNNTTGTGNTGLGTVALLANTTGQNNTASGYKALFTNTSGQGNTALGSVALQDNTTGNNNTGLGTVALQSNTTGANNTAAGAGALQKNTTGYENTAIGSNSQAANTSGYSNIAVGTDALSSNTIGNDNTAFGGSALLSSTTGNGNMASGNLALRLNTTGNSNTAVGTIGLQNNTTGNLNSSLGFNAGSSVGNLNNSTAIGANAITNASNQIVLGDNSITSLRCNVQTISSLSDKRIKEDVQKNVPGLTFITKLTPVTYHVNKFKEAKLIGYSSNLVKEDRTLHSGFLAQDVEKAAKEVGYNFEGVRQEEGGRYYTLGYTLFVIPLVQAVKELNTEIETLKAKVQANETAYALLADQVKQMQQTLGVSKVDVSTKMGKK
;
A
#
# COMPACT_ATOMS: atom_id res chain seq x y z
N MET A 1 110.43 91.66 -32.24
CA MET A 1 110.88 92.38 -33.46
C MET A 1 110.41 91.63 -34.71
N LYS A 2 110.50 92.23 -35.91
CA LYS A 2 110.00 91.66 -37.19
C LYS A 2 110.88 90.52 -37.74
N LYS A 3 110.26 89.47 -38.31
CA LYS A 3 110.47 88.84 -39.66
C LYS A 3 109.72 87.46 -39.70
N VAL A 4 108.96 87.02 -40.72
CA VAL A 4 109.15 86.94 -42.21
C VAL A 4 110.18 85.82 -42.53
N ASN A 5 109.84 84.61 -43.04
CA ASN A 5 109.33 84.19 -44.39
C ASN A 5 109.04 82.63 -44.38
N ILE A 6 108.46 81.87 -45.35
CA ILE A 6 107.52 82.08 -46.50
C ILE A 6 107.20 80.72 -47.24
N ARG A 7 105.99 80.52 -47.83
CA ARG A 7 105.61 79.49 -48.87
C ARG A 7 105.65 77.97 -48.44
N LYS A 8 105.06 76.92 -49.09
CA LYS A 8 104.12 76.63 -50.24
C LYS A 8 103.59 75.14 -50.06
N ARG A 9 102.84 74.37 -50.93
CA ARG A 9 102.29 74.45 -52.31
C ARG A 9 101.08 73.46 -52.60
N HIS A 10 99.89 73.97 -52.99
CA HIS A 10 98.81 73.32 -53.83
C HIS A 10 98.18 71.96 -53.38
N ILE A 11 97.05 71.43 -53.94
CA ILE A 11 96.17 71.84 -55.06
C ILE A 11 94.73 72.23 -54.56
N VAL A 12 93.51 71.83 -54.99
CA VAL A 12 92.90 70.91 -56.01
C VAL A 12 91.70 71.66 -56.70
N PHE A 13 90.61 71.01 -57.17
CA PHE A 13 89.45 71.65 -57.86
C PHE A 13 88.11 70.90 -57.58
N ALA A 14 87.00 71.65 -57.48
CA ALA A 14 85.55 71.33 -57.64
C ALA A 14 84.87 70.06 -57.04
N LEU A 15 83.71 70.23 -56.36
CA LEU A 15 82.36 69.74 -56.83
C LEU A 15 81.17 70.33 -56.00
N GLN A 16 79.97 69.73 -56.12
CA GLN A 16 78.63 70.35 -55.99
C GLN A 16 77.81 70.03 -54.71
N LEU A 17 76.94 70.98 -54.32
CA LEU A 17 75.50 70.87 -53.96
C LEU A 17 74.97 69.77 -52.99
N LEU A 18 74.42 70.19 -51.83
CA LEU A 18 73.34 69.52 -51.08
C LEU A 18 72.69 70.55 -50.11
N VAL A 19 71.49 71.10 -50.33
CA VAL A 19 70.13 70.55 -50.13
C VAL A 19 69.81 70.12 -48.69
N VAL A 20 69.00 70.93 -48.00
CA VAL A 20 68.11 70.51 -46.90
C VAL A 20 66.76 71.21 -47.12
N ALA A 21 65.67 70.45 -47.14
CA ALA A 21 64.31 70.97 -47.34
C ALA A 21 63.36 70.42 -46.27
N THR A 22 62.80 71.30 -45.43
CA THR A 22 61.82 70.93 -44.40
C THR A 22 60.39 71.12 -44.91
N GLY A 23 59.97 70.27 -45.85
CA GLY A 23 58.59 70.19 -46.33
C GLY A 23 57.82 69.07 -45.62
N ALA A 24 56.96 69.42 -44.66
CA ALA A 24 56.20 68.46 -43.85
C ALA A 24 54.68 68.68 -43.92
N THR A 25 54.13 68.81 -45.14
CA THR A 25 52.67 68.87 -45.38
C THR A 25 52.18 67.56 -45.98
N ALA A 26 52.11 66.50 -45.16
CA ALA A 26 51.39 65.29 -45.48
C ALA A 26 49.93 65.41 -45.02
N GLN A 27 49.05 65.91 -45.90
CA GLN A 27 47.60 65.81 -45.75
C GLN A 27 46.98 65.22 -47.01
N ILE A 28 46.19 64.15 -46.84
CA ILE A 28 45.12 63.81 -47.77
C ILE A 28 43.85 63.61 -46.94
N ARG A 29 42.94 64.59 -46.99
CA ARG A 29 41.57 64.50 -46.46
C ARG A 29 40.65 63.95 -47.54
N VAL A 30 39.70 63.07 -47.20
CA VAL A 30 38.49 62.82 -48.01
C VAL A 30 37.26 62.76 -47.10
N GLY A 31 36.86 63.90 -46.54
CA GLY A 31 35.68 64.01 -45.66
C GLY A 31 35.22 65.46 -45.45
N SER A 32 33.93 65.62 -45.13
CA SER A 32 33.27 66.92 -44.91
C SER A 32 33.80 67.65 -43.66
N PRO A 33 33.76 69.00 -43.56
CA PRO A 33 34.58 69.77 -42.59
C PRO A 33 34.31 69.57 -41.08
N SER A 34 33.28 68.82 -40.66
CA SER A 34 32.75 68.83 -39.29
C SER A 34 33.03 67.59 -38.44
N GLY A 35 33.83 66.64 -38.91
CA GLY A 35 34.18 65.42 -38.16
C GLY A 35 35.64 65.34 -37.75
N THR A 36 35.93 64.96 -36.51
CA THR A 36 37.26 64.51 -36.07
C THR A 36 37.61 63.19 -36.77
N VAL A 37 38.78 63.16 -37.40
CA VAL A 37 39.41 61.95 -37.97
C VAL A 37 39.92 61.08 -36.81
N ASP A 38 39.88 59.76 -36.97
CA ASP A 38 40.48 58.85 -35.98
C ASP A 38 42.01 58.94 -36.03
N GLY A 39 42.67 59.11 -34.87
CA GLY A 39 44.11 59.28 -34.77
C GLY A 39 44.96 58.07 -35.21
N SER A 40 44.32 56.90 -35.41
CA SER A 40 44.97 55.70 -35.94
C SER A 40 44.91 55.57 -37.47
N ALA A 41 44.09 56.36 -38.16
CA ALA A 41 43.83 56.20 -39.59
C ALA A 41 44.75 57.09 -40.46
N SER A 42 45.59 56.47 -41.31
CA SER A 42 46.37 57.20 -42.34
C SER A 42 45.51 57.69 -43.52
N LEU A 43 44.31 57.14 -43.69
CA LEU A 43 43.29 57.59 -44.64
C LEU A 43 41.90 57.25 -44.09
N ASP A 44 41.06 58.27 -43.91
CA ASP A 44 39.67 58.16 -43.47
C ASP A 44 38.77 58.79 -44.54
N VAL A 45 37.88 57.98 -45.13
CA VAL A 45 37.03 58.37 -46.26
C VAL A 45 35.57 58.37 -45.80
N ARG A 46 35.03 59.56 -45.48
CA ARG A 46 33.66 59.72 -44.97
C ARG A 46 32.74 60.35 -46.00
N SER A 47 31.63 59.70 -46.32
CA SER A 47 30.65 60.24 -47.27
C SER A 47 29.93 61.47 -46.72
N GLY A 48 30.10 62.61 -47.39
CA GLY A 48 29.23 63.78 -47.18
C GLY A 48 27.97 63.70 -48.04
N PRO A 49 26.87 64.38 -47.65
CA PRO A 49 25.67 64.46 -48.46
C PRO A 49 25.92 65.23 -49.76
N TYR A 50 25.32 64.76 -50.86
CA TYR A 50 25.20 65.49 -52.12
C TYR A 50 23.73 65.85 -52.35
N SER A 51 23.44 66.77 -53.29
CA SER A 51 22.13 67.38 -53.47
C SER A 51 20.96 66.38 -53.53
N SER A 52 19.99 66.56 -52.63
CA SER A 52 18.60 66.07 -52.70
C SER A 52 18.38 64.72 -53.40
N GLY A 53 18.64 63.60 -52.71
CA GLY A 53 18.15 62.29 -53.16
C GLY A 53 18.79 61.06 -52.51
N SER A 54 20.10 61.10 -52.24
CA SER A 54 20.81 59.98 -51.60
C SER A 54 21.87 60.50 -50.61
N PRO A 55 21.70 60.28 -49.29
CA PRO A 55 22.51 60.94 -48.27
C PRO A 55 23.93 60.37 -48.10
N TYR A 56 24.21 59.16 -48.57
CA TYR A 56 25.48 58.45 -48.34
C TYR A 56 25.99 57.77 -49.62
N ARG A 57 27.32 57.56 -49.72
CA ARG A 57 28.00 56.90 -50.85
C ARG A 57 29.15 56.04 -50.33
N GLY A 58 29.37 54.87 -50.92
CA GLY A 58 30.52 54.01 -50.60
C GLY A 58 31.81 54.43 -51.31
N LEU A 59 32.94 53.87 -50.87
CA LEU A 59 34.18 53.85 -51.63
C LEU A 59 34.09 52.77 -52.71
N LEU A 60 34.31 53.15 -53.97
CA LEU A 60 34.46 52.19 -55.07
C LEU A 60 35.94 51.84 -55.22
N ALA A 61 36.31 50.58 -54.95
CA ALA A 61 37.65 50.07 -55.21
C ALA A 61 37.91 49.98 -56.74
N PRO A 62 39.17 49.99 -57.22
CA PRO A 62 39.48 49.86 -58.64
C PRO A 62 38.87 48.59 -59.25
N THR A 63 37.95 48.78 -60.20
CA THR A 63 37.26 47.66 -60.86
C THR A 63 38.10 47.07 -61.99
N VAL A 64 38.39 45.77 -61.90
CA VAL A 64 39.16 45.00 -62.90
C VAL A 64 38.51 43.63 -63.10
N THR A 65 38.71 43.00 -64.25
CA THR A 65 38.40 41.55 -64.41
C THR A 65 39.49 40.68 -63.80
N THR A 66 39.23 39.38 -63.57
CA THR A 66 40.25 38.39 -63.16
C THR A 66 41.50 38.46 -64.04
N SER A 67 41.33 38.52 -65.36
CA SER A 67 42.45 38.58 -66.33
C SER A 67 43.26 39.88 -66.24
N GLN A 68 42.63 41.01 -65.87
CA GLN A 68 43.33 42.28 -65.65
C GLN A 68 44.00 42.35 -64.28
N ARG A 69 43.37 41.78 -63.24
CA ARG A 69 43.94 41.62 -61.90
C ARG A 69 45.24 40.81 -61.95
N ASP A 70 45.25 39.72 -62.70
CA ASP A 70 46.42 38.82 -62.82
C ASP A 70 47.53 39.39 -63.72
N GLN A 71 47.26 40.50 -64.43
CA GLN A 71 48.26 41.28 -65.16
C GLN A 71 48.92 42.39 -64.32
N ILE A 72 48.39 42.71 -63.13
CA ILE A 72 48.98 43.73 -62.24
C ILE A 72 50.41 43.27 -61.85
N GLN A 73 51.41 44.00 -62.31
CA GLN A 73 52.82 43.71 -62.02
C GLN A 73 53.17 44.17 -60.60
N ASN A 74 53.82 43.30 -59.83
CA ASN A 74 54.29 43.57 -58.47
C ASN A 74 53.24 44.24 -57.55
N PRO A 75 52.02 43.69 -57.40
CA PRO A 75 50.97 44.28 -56.58
C PRO A 75 51.42 44.37 -55.12
N SER A 76 51.18 45.49 -54.44
CA SER A 76 51.47 45.59 -52.99
C SER A 76 50.68 44.52 -52.22
N THR A 77 51.27 43.97 -51.15
CA THR A 77 50.47 43.36 -50.08
C THR A 77 49.48 44.41 -49.56
N GLY A 78 48.23 44.01 -49.31
CA GLY A 78 47.14 44.91 -48.95
C GLY A 78 46.50 45.68 -50.11
N LEU A 79 46.91 45.47 -51.37
CA LEU A 79 46.24 46.08 -52.52
C LEU A 79 44.80 45.56 -52.64
N ILE A 80 43.82 46.48 -52.62
CA ILE A 80 42.38 46.18 -52.72
C ILE A 80 41.88 46.50 -54.13
N ILE A 81 41.15 45.57 -54.74
CA ILE A 81 40.46 45.75 -56.02
C ILE A 81 39.01 45.24 -55.94
N PHE A 82 38.17 45.62 -56.90
CA PHE A 82 36.88 44.97 -57.13
C PHE A 82 36.97 44.12 -58.40
N ASN A 83 36.89 42.80 -58.25
CA ASN A 83 36.94 41.88 -59.36
C ASN A 83 35.53 41.74 -59.98
N SER A 84 35.33 42.34 -61.15
CA SER A 84 34.05 42.30 -61.88
C SER A 84 33.74 40.93 -62.49
N SER A 85 34.71 40.02 -62.59
CA SER A 85 34.49 38.65 -63.07
C SER A 85 33.98 37.71 -61.97
N THR A 86 34.32 37.96 -60.70
CA THR A 86 33.83 37.21 -59.53
C THR A 86 32.73 37.96 -58.76
N ASN A 87 32.52 39.25 -59.08
CA ASN A 87 31.62 40.18 -58.39
C ASN A 87 31.98 40.35 -56.89
N GLN A 88 33.28 40.41 -56.59
CA GLN A 88 33.82 40.44 -55.22
C GLN A 88 34.86 41.55 -55.04
N ILE A 89 34.93 42.10 -53.83
CA ILE A 89 36.14 42.81 -53.40
C ILE A 89 37.22 41.74 -53.15
N GLU A 90 38.43 41.96 -53.64
CA GLU A 90 39.58 41.08 -53.43
C GLU A 90 40.78 41.89 -52.94
N VAL A 91 41.60 41.28 -52.08
CA VAL A 91 42.79 41.88 -51.48
C VAL A 91 43.98 40.97 -51.73
N ASN A 92 45.10 41.54 -52.18
CA ASN A 92 46.35 40.78 -52.25
C ASN A 92 46.92 40.56 -50.84
N THR A 93 46.78 39.34 -50.31
CA THR A 93 47.36 38.90 -49.04
C THR A 93 48.76 38.28 -49.21
N GLY A 94 49.22 38.11 -50.46
CA GLY A 94 50.55 37.61 -50.80
C GLY A 94 51.60 38.72 -50.89
N THR A 95 52.83 38.37 -51.29
CA THR A 95 53.89 39.35 -51.57
C THR A 95 53.75 39.91 -52.99
N SER A 96 54.47 40.99 -53.31
CA SER A 96 54.50 41.52 -54.68
C SER A 96 55.14 40.57 -55.69
N SER A 97 56.06 39.70 -55.24
CA SER A 97 56.66 38.64 -56.05
C SER A 97 55.80 37.37 -56.19
N SER A 98 54.75 37.23 -55.38
CA SER A 98 53.89 36.05 -55.31
C SER A 98 52.50 36.44 -54.76
N PRO A 99 51.66 37.13 -55.56
CA PRO A 99 50.35 37.60 -55.12
C PRO A 99 49.41 36.45 -54.77
N VAL A 100 48.59 36.67 -53.75
CA VAL A 100 47.51 35.77 -53.31
C VAL A 100 46.25 36.61 -53.16
N TRP A 101 45.39 36.56 -54.17
CA TRP A 101 44.14 37.32 -54.19
C TRP A 101 43.07 36.60 -53.36
N THR A 102 42.77 37.16 -52.20
CA THR A 102 41.77 36.65 -51.24
C THR A 102 40.52 37.52 -51.31
N ALA A 103 39.32 36.93 -51.32
CA ALA A 103 38.07 37.69 -51.25
C ALA A 103 38.02 38.51 -49.95
N GLY A 104 37.97 39.84 -50.08
CA GLY A 104 38.04 40.82 -49.00
C GLY A 104 36.71 41.48 -48.64
N GLY A 105 35.59 41.00 -49.21
CA GLY A 105 34.30 41.17 -48.56
C GLY A 105 34.25 40.36 -47.27
N ALA A 106 33.58 40.86 -46.23
CA ALA A 106 33.42 40.11 -44.98
C ALA A 106 32.89 38.70 -45.25
N SER A 107 33.51 37.68 -44.65
CA SER A 107 33.14 36.28 -44.88
C SER A 107 31.69 36.06 -44.50
N THR A 108 30.82 35.92 -45.51
CA THR A 108 29.48 35.39 -45.29
C THR A 108 29.65 33.98 -44.74
N ALA A 109 29.13 33.75 -43.52
CA ALA A 109 29.21 32.46 -42.84
C ALA A 109 28.23 31.44 -43.48
N GLY A 110 28.43 31.18 -44.78
CA GLY A 110 27.63 30.29 -45.61
C GLY A 110 28.23 28.89 -45.62
N GLY A 111 27.52 27.85 -45.18
CA GLY A 111 26.17 27.91 -44.64
C GLY A 111 25.67 26.59 -44.07
N ASN A 112 26.41 26.01 -43.12
CA ASN A 112 26.02 24.79 -42.39
C ASN A 112 26.06 24.93 -40.85
N SER A 113 26.31 26.14 -40.34
CA SER A 113 26.26 26.41 -38.89
C SER A 113 24.81 26.46 -38.39
N TRP A 114 24.59 26.04 -37.14
CA TRP A 114 23.33 26.32 -36.45
C TRP A 114 23.40 27.73 -35.84
N ASN A 115 22.59 28.66 -36.34
CA ASN A 115 22.59 30.03 -35.85
C ASN A 115 21.94 30.12 -34.47
N LEU A 116 22.45 31.01 -33.61
CA LEU A 116 21.92 31.22 -32.25
C LEU A 116 20.46 31.70 -32.24
N ASN A 117 20.03 32.38 -33.32
CA ASN A 117 18.66 32.85 -33.52
C ASN A 117 17.78 31.85 -34.32
N GLY A 118 18.28 30.64 -34.59
CA GLY A 118 17.64 29.64 -35.44
C GLY A 118 17.92 29.80 -36.94
N ASN A 119 17.62 28.75 -37.71
CA ASN A 119 17.85 28.68 -39.15
C ASN A 119 16.51 28.79 -39.91
N ALA A 120 16.48 29.62 -40.97
CA ALA A 120 15.33 29.76 -41.86
C ALA A 120 15.50 28.92 -43.14
N GLY A 121 14.40 28.60 -43.82
CA GLY A 121 14.42 27.90 -45.12
C GLY A 121 14.79 26.40 -45.04
N THR A 122 14.59 25.76 -43.89
CA THR A 122 14.86 24.32 -43.72
C THR A 122 13.93 23.45 -44.57
N THR A 123 14.49 22.36 -45.09
CA THR A 123 13.81 21.32 -45.88
C THR A 123 13.91 19.97 -45.16
N ASN A 124 13.20 18.95 -45.65
CA ASN A 124 13.24 17.58 -45.09
C ASN A 124 14.64 16.94 -45.07
N GLY A 125 15.63 17.49 -45.79
CA GLY A 125 17.02 17.02 -45.77
C GLY A 125 17.91 17.70 -44.71
N ASN A 126 17.42 18.69 -43.98
CA ASN A 126 18.20 19.45 -42.99
C ASN A 126 17.97 18.90 -41.57
N PHE A 127 19.05 18.76 -40.80
CA PHE A 127 19.02 18.22 -39.44
C PHE A 127 20.05 18.92 -38.53
N LEU A 128 19.88 18.76 -37.21
CA LEU A 128 20.86 19.11 -36.19
C LEU A 128 21.40 17.81 -35.59
N GLY A 129 22.65 17.45 -35.91
CA GLY A 129 23.23 16.16 -35.54
C GLY A 129 24.52 15.82 -36.30
N THR A 130 24.83 14.53 -36.42
CA THR A 130 25.99 13.98 -37.12
C THR A 130 25.58 13.08 -38.29
N THR A 131 26.39 13.02 -39.36
CA THR A 131 26.27 12.01 -40.43
C THR A 131 27.04 10.73 -40.12
N SER A 132 28.02 10.81 -39.21
CA SER A 132 28.79 9.65 -38.75
C SER A 132 28.02 8.86 -37.68
N ASN A 133 28.27 7.55 -37.62
CA ASN A 133 27.72 6.65 -36.60
C ASN A 133 28.45 6.84 -35.25
N VAL A 134 28.27 8.01 -34.66
CA VAL A 134 28.85 8.45 -33.38
C VAL A 134 27.75 9.15 -32.60
N PRO A 135 27.61 8.93 -31.27
CA PRO A 135 26.55 9.56 -30.48
C PRO A 135 26.60 11.09 -30.53
N PHE A 136 25.43 11.71 -30.69
CA PHE A 136 25.28 13.17 -30.70
C PHE A 136 25.12 13.70 -29.28
N TYR A 137 25.77 14.83 -28.96
CA TYR A 137 25.82 15.39 -27.61
C TYR A 137 25.40 16.86 -27.55
N PHE A 138 24.53 17.17 -26.60
CA PHE A 138 24.24 18.53 -26.14
C PHE A 138 25.15 18.88 -24.97
N ARG A 139 25.63 20.12 -24.86
CA ARG A 139 26.50 20.56 -23.76
C ARG A 139 26.15 21.94 -23.22
N VAL A 140 26.39 22.13 -21.93
CA VAL A 140 26.30 23.42 -21.23
C VAL A 140 27.56 23.56 -20.37
N ASN A 141 28.29 24.68 -20.48
CA ASN A 141 29.58 24.89 -19.82
C ASN A 141 30.57 23.70 -19.97
N ASN A 142 30.65 23.17 -21.20
CA ASN A 142 31.39 21.95 -21.58
C ASN A 142 31.02 20.65 -20.82
N GLN A 143 30.01 20.66 -19.94
CA GLN A 143 29.43 19.47 -19.33
C GLN A 143 28.42 18.79 -20.26
N ASN A 144 28.22 17.48 -20.10
CA ASN A 144 27.12 16.78 -20.76
C ASN A 144 25.77 17.40 -20.35
N SER A 145 24.93 17.71 -21.33
CA SER A 145 23.55 18.16 -21.12
C SER A 145 22.52 17.35 -21.93
N GLY A 146 22.96 16.29 -22.60
CA GLY A 146 22.12 15.37 -23.36
C GLY A 146 22.94 14.53 -24.35
N ARG A 147 22.47 13.33 -24.64
CA ARG A 147 23.14 12.31 -25.48
C ARG A 147 22.07 11.58 -26.31
N ILE A 148 22.28 11.42 -27.61
CA ILE A 148 21.49 10.52 -28.46
C ILE A 148 22.47 9.47 -28.99
N ASP A 149 22.31 8.24 -28.55
CA ASP A 149 23.24 7.14 -28.80
C ASP A 149 22.48 5.93 -29.38
N GLN A 150 22.57 5.76 -30.71
CA GLN A 150 21.93 4.64 -31.40
C GLN A 150 22.69 3.31 -31.24
N LEU A 151 23.99 3.35 -30.91
CA LEU A 151 24.82 2.14 -30.75
C LEU A 151 24.41 1.38 -29.47
N LEU A 152 24.15 2.12 -28.39
CA LEU A 152 23.70 1.57 -27.11
C LEU A 152 22.19 1.75 -26.88
N ASN A 153 21.47 2.40 -27.79
CA ASN A 153 20.05 2.77 -27.65
C ASN A 153 19.79 3.61 -26.37
N ASN A 154 20.68 4.56 -26.05
CA ASN A 154 20.53 5.45 -24.89
C ASN A 154 20.11 6.86 -25.33
N VAL A 155 19.18 7.47 -24.59
CA VAL A 155 18.73 8.86 -24.78
C VAL A 155 18.81 9.62 -23.47
N ALA A 156 19.48 10.78 -23.47
CA ALA A 156 19.58 11.66 -22.32
C ALA A 156 19.31 13.13 -22.70
N LEU A 157 18.64 13.87 -21.80
CA LEU A 157 18.39 15.31 -21.94
C LEU A 157 18.27 15.97 -20.56
N GLY A 158 19.26 16.76 -20.18
CA GLY A 158 19.34 17.43 -18.88
C GLY A 158 20.80 17.63 -18.44
N TYR A 159 21.06 18.65 -17.62
CA TYR A 159 22.41 18.95 -17.16
C TYR A 159 22.97 17.79 -16.32
N LEU A 160 24.12 17.24 -16.73
CA LEU A 160 24.73 16.03 -16.16
C LEU A 160 23.79 14.79 -16.17
N ALA A 161 22.84 14.72 -17.10
CA ALA A 161 22.01 13.53 -17.33
C ALA A 161 22.79 12.45 -18.09
N TYR A 162 22.79 11.23 -17.54
CA TYR A 162 23.51 10.04 -18.00
C TYR A 162 25.05 10.16 -18.04
N SER A 163 25.72 9.14 -17.51
CA SER A 163 27.19 9.06 -17.58
C SER A 163 27.69 8.95 -19.02
N SER A 164 28.79 9.64 -19.34
CA SER A 164 29.47 9.50 -20.63
C SER A 164 30.16 8.14 -20.77
N SER A 165 30.66 7.57 -19.67
CA SER A 165 31.39 6.29 -19.63
C SER A 165 30.50 5.06 -19.43
N ALA A 166 29.17 5.22 -19.36
CA ALA A 166 28.25 4.09 -19.23
C ALA A 166 28.32 3.13 -20.44
N THR A 167 28.40 1.84 -20.15
CA THR A 167 28.33 0.73 -21.12
C THR A 167 26.95 0.08 -21.21
N GLY A 168 26.04 0.42 -20.29
CA GLY A 168 24.65 -0.04 -20.30
C GLY A 168 23.85 0.45 -21.51
N THR A 169 22.78 -0.26 -21.84
CA THR A 169 21.98 -0.09 -23.06
C THR A 169 20.50 0.20 -22.76
N GLY A 170 19.79 0.82 -23.71
CA GLY A 170 18.34 1.01 -23.62
C GLY A 170 17.88 1.98 -22.53
N ASN A 171 18.74 2.88 -22.05
CA ASN A 171 18.42 3.80 -20.96
C ASN A 171 17.84 5.14 -21.47
N THR A 172 16.84 5.67 -20.75
CA THR A 172 16.27 7.01 -20.96
C THR A 172 16.53 7.87 -19.72
N ALA A 173 17.14 9.05 -19.88
CA ALA A 173 17.55 9.94 -18.78
C ALA A 173 17.16 11.41 -19.03
N ILE A 174 15.96 11.80 -18.58
CA ILE A 174 15.41 13.15 -18.79
C ILE A 174 15.38 13.91 -17.47
N GLY A 175 16.04 15.06 -17.40
CA GLY A 175 16.17 15.90 -16.21
C GLY A 175 17.59 15.95 -15.66
N THR A 176 17.91 17.04 -14.95
CA THR A 176 19.24 17.26 -14.36
C THR A 176 19.63 16.10 -13.44
N LEU A 177 20.84 15.57 -13.62
CA LEU A 177 21.41 14.43 -12.87
C LEU A 177 20.63 13.10 -12.98
N ALA A 178 19.70 12.94 -13.92
CA ALA A 178 19.04 11.66 -14.16
C ALA A 178 20.07 10.59 -14.60
N LEU A 179 20.10 9.41 -13.95
CA LEU A 179 21.06 8.31 -14.22
C LEU A 179 22.55 8.75 -14.27
N ALA A 180 22.94 9.78 -13.51
CA ALA A 180 24.28 10.37 -13.59
C ALA A 180 25.43 9.38 -13.28
N ASN A 181 25.24 8.45 -12.34
CA ASN A 181 26.28 7.54 -11.86
C ASN A 181 26.22 6.13 -12.50
N THR A 182 25.44 5.92 -13.55
CA THR A 182 25.31 4.61 -14.21
C THR A 182 26.59 4.18 -14.91
N THR A 183 27.00 2.93 -14.65
CA THR A 183 28.22 2.32 -15.20
C THR A 183 27.87 1.22 -16.20
N SER A 184 27.03 0.25 -15.83
CA SER A 184 26.59 -0.84 -16.70
C SER A 184 25.10 -1.17 -16.61
N GLY A 185 24.33 -0.44 -15.80
CA GLY A 185 22.87 -0.60 -15.71
C GLY A 185 22.17 -0.34 -17.06
N SER A 186 21.30 -1.26 -17.46
CA SER A 186 20.55 -1.24 -18.72
C SER A 186 19.04 -1.20 -18.52
N TYR A 187 18.31 -0.72 -19.54
CA TYR A 187 16.85 -0.66 -19.62
C TYR A 187 16.20 0.18 -18.50
N ASN A 188 16.91 1.20 -17.99
CA ASN A 188 16.38 2.10 -16.97
C ASN A 188 15.73 3.35 -17.60
N THR A 189 14.57 3.75 -17.10
CA THR A 189 13.90 5.01 -17.48
C THR A 189 13.88 5.95 -16.29
N ALA A 190 14.55 7.10 -16.40
CA ALA A 190 14.61 8.13 -15.39
C ALA A 190 14.07 9.45 -15.97
N MET A 191 13.01 9.99 -15.36
CA MET A 191 12.38 11.25 -15.78
C MET A 191 12.12 12.15 -14.57
N GLY A 192 13.04 13.06 -14.28
CA GLY A 192 12.95 13.99 -13.16
C GLY A 192 14.32 14.48 -12.68
N LEU A 193 14.32 15.53 -11.87
CA LEU A 193 15.53 15.99 -11.19
C LEU A 193 16.07 14.86 -10.29
N GLN A 194 17.30 14.42 -10.57
CA GLN A 194 18.02 13.36 -9.83
C GLN A 194 17.30 11.99 -9.79
N ALA A 195 16.39 11.71 -10.73
CA ALA A 195 15.77 10.39 -10.84
C ALA A 195 16.84 9.30 -11.12
N LEU A 196 16.85 8.22 -10.34
CA LEU A 196 17.84 7.14 -10.42
C LEU A 196 19.32 7.60 -10.40
N GLN A 197 19.64 8.76 -9.79
CA GLN A 197 20.97 9.38 -9.89
C GLN A 197 22.12 8.41 -9.53
N ASN A 198 21.98 7.64 -8.45
CA ASN A 198 23.04 6.77 -7.94
C ASN A 198 23.06 5.36 -8.55
N ASN A 199 22.15 5.05 -9.50
CA ASN A 199 22.04 3.72 -10.08
C ASN A 199 23.31 3.37 -10.84
N THR A 200 24.09 2.39 -10.38
CA THR A 200 25.37 2.01 -11.01
C THR A 200 25.16 0.84 -11.98
N THR A 201 24.67 -0.28 -11.46
CA THR A 201 24.50 -1.55 -12.19
C THR A 201 23.06 -2.06 -12.22
N GLY A 202 22.14 -1.43 -11.47
CA GLY A 202 20.72 -1.79 -11.47
C GLY A 202 20.08 -1.70 -12.86
N THR A 203 19.19 -2.65 -13.17
CA THR A 203 18.57 -2.85 -14.49
C THR A 203 17.04 -2.81 -14.44
N GLY A 204 16.41 -2.35 -15.52
CA GLY A 204 14.96 -2.40 -15.68
C GLY A 204 14.17 -1.48 -14.74
N ASN A 205 14.82 -0.48 -14.13
CA ASN A 205 14.15 0.41 -13.18
C ASN A 205 13.49 1.60 -13.88
N THR A 206 12.27 1.95 -13.47
CA THR A 206 11.55 3.14 -13.94
C THR A 206 11.39 4.12 -12.78
N GLY A 207 11.99 5.32 -12.86
CA GLY A 207 11.90 6.38 -11.88
C GLY A 207 11.34 7.67 -12.48
N LEU A 208 10.08 7.98 -12.21
CA LEU A 208 9.36 9.15 -12.72
C LEU A 208 9.07 10.12 -11.56
N GLY A 209 9.62 11.34 -11.64
CA GLY A 209 9.50 12.37 -10.62
C GLY A 209 10.82 12.73 -9.94
N THR A 210 10.85 13.89 -9.30
CA THR A 210 12.03 14.40 -8.58
C THR A 210 12.45 13.44 -7.46
N VAL A 211 13.73 13.08 -7.46
CA VAL A 211 14.40 12.12 -6.55
C VAL A 211 13.71 10.75 -6.42
N ALA A 212 12.96 10.30 -7.43
CA ALA A 212 12.48 8.93 -7.49
C ALA A 212 13.66 7.94 -7.66
N LEU A 213 13.68 6.86 -6.85
CA LEU A 213 14.75 5.86 -6.81
C LEU A 213 16.18 6.45 -6.62
N LEU A 214 16.31 7.59 -5.92
CA LEU A 214 17.58 8.33 -5.81
C LEU A 214 18.75 7.48 -5.34
N ALA A 215 18.56 6.66 -4.31
CA ALA A 215 19.62 5.86 -3.69
C ALA A 215 19.86 4.49 -4.34
N ASN A 216 19.14 4.14 -5.42
CA ASN A 216 19.30 2.83 -6.05
C ASN A 216 20.72 2.67 -6.54
N THR A 217 21.34 1.51 -6.31
CA THR A 217 22.69 1.22 -6.82
C THR A 217 22.64 -0.05 -7.66
N THR A 218 22.10 -1.13 -7.10
CA THR A 218 22.07 -2.48 -7.67
C THR A 218 20.65 -3.06 -7.81
N GLY A 219 19.65 -2.44 -7.18
CA GLY A 219 18.25 -2.89 -7.25
C GLY A 219 17.70 -2.92 -8.67
N GLN A 220 16.82 -3.88 -8.95
CA GLN A 220 16.35 -4.21 -10.29
C GLN A 220 14.82 -4.25 -10.38
N ASN A 221 14.28 -3.97 -11.58
CA ASN A 221 12.87 -4.09 -11.92
C ASN A 221 11.93 -3.28 -11.00
N ASN A 222 12.42 -2.19 -10.40
CA ASN A 222 11.60 -1.32 -9.55
C ASN A 222 10.88 -0.25 -10.39
N THR A 223 9.62 0.02 -10.09
CA THR A 223 8.84 1.11 -10.69
C THR A 223 8.48 2.13 -9.63
N ALA A 224 8.96 3.36 -9.75
CA ALA A 224 8.69 4.48 -8.86
C ALA A 224 8.10 5.66 -9.66
N SER A 225 6.92 6.14 -9.27
CA SER A 225 6.27 7.29 -9.89
C SER A 225 5.71 8.23 -8.83
N GLY A 226 6.43 9.31 -8.57
CA GLY A 226 6.10 10.32 -7.57
C GLY A 226 7.34 10.97 -6.96
N TYR A 227 7.15 12.13 -6.34
CA TYR A 227 8.20 12.76 -5.55
C TYR A 227 8.64 11.83 -4.41
N LYS A 228 9.94 11.54 -4.32
CA LYS A 228 10.53 10.61 -3.32
C LYS A 228 9.94 9.18 -3.32
N ALA A 229 9.34 8.72 -4.41
CA ALA A 229 8.97 7.31 -4.53
C ALA A 229 10.24 6.42 -4.52
N LEU A 230 10.29 5.39 -3.64
CA LEU A 230 11.44 4.51 -3.43
C LEU A 230 12.78 5.26 -3.18
N PHE A 231 12.74 6.39 -2.47
CA PHE A 231 13.87 7.32 -2.30
C PHE A 231 15.16 6.67 -1.77
N THR A 232 15.08 5.82 -0.74
CA THR A 232 16.25 5.17 -0.12
C THR A 232 16.58 3.76 -0.65
N ASN A 233 15.87 3.25 -1.65
CA ASN A 233 16.07 1.87 -2.12
C ASN A 233 17.51 1.71 -2.61
N THR A 234 18.28 0.76 -2.08
CA THR A 234 19.69 0.56 -2.48
C THR A 234 19.85 -0.67 -3.36
N SER A 235 19.29 -1.80 -2.91
CA SER A 235 19.38 -3.11 -3.56
C SER A 235 18.04 -3.85 -3.66
N GLY A 236 16.96 -3.34 -3.05
CA GLY A 236 15.62 -3.92 -3.16
C GLY A 236 15.13 -4.04 -4.60
N GLN A 237 14.36 -5.08 -4.90
CA GLN A 237 13.98 -5.50 -6.25
C GLN A 237 12.47 -5.70 -6.40
N GLY A 238 11.96 -5.49 -7.62
CA GLY A 238 10.56 -5.77 -7.96
C GLY A 238 9.53 -4.90 -7.24
N ASN A 239 9.94 -3.79 -6.63
CA ASN A 239 9.04 -2.91 -5.89
C ASN A 239 8.29 -1.95 -6.83
N THR A 240 7.00 -1.72 -6.58
CA THR A 240 6.16 -0.76 -7.30
C THR A 240 5.68 0.33 -6.34
N ALA A 241 6.00 1.59 -6.60
CA ALA A 241 5.71 2.74 -5.75
C ALA A 241 5.06 3.86 -6.57
N LEU A 242 3.73 3.91 -6.63
CA LEU A 242 2.97 4.93 -7.38
C LEU A 242 2.30 5.89 -6.39
N GLY A 243 2.94 7.01 -6.10
CA GLY A 243 2.47 8.00 -5.15
C GLY A 243 3.58 8.91 -4.62
N SER A 244 3.20 10.08 -4.11
CA SER A 244 4.16 10.95 -3.41
C SER A 244 4.60 10.25 -2.12
N VAL A 245 5.92 10.06 -1.95
CA VAL A 245 6.51 9.48 -0.75
C VAL A 245 6.10 8.00 -0.51
N ALA A 246 5.68 7.29 -1.56
CA ALA A 246 5.40 5.85 -1.50
C ALA A 246 6.70 5.04 -1.38
N LEU A 247 6.75 4.05 -0.47
CA LEU A 247 7.94 3.22 -0.19
C LEU A 247 9.24 4.05 0.05
N GLN A 248 9.12 5.24 0.65
CA GLN A 248 10.21 6.21 0.80
C GLN A 248 11.48 5.59 1.39
N ASP A 249 11.33 4.88 2.51
CA ASP A 249 12.42 4.42 3.38
C ASP A 249 12.84 2.97 3.11
N ASN A 250 12.33 2.35 2.03
CA ASN A 250 12.70 0.99 1.61
C ASN A 250 14.18 0.96 1.28
N THR A 251 14.96 0.04 1.84
CA THR A 251 16.39 -0.10 1.55
C THR A 251 16.65 -1.39 0.79
N THR A 252 16.20 -2.52 1.34
CA THR A 252 16.44 -3.87 0.80
C THR A 252 15.16 -4.72 0.71
N GLY A 253 13.99 -4.17 1.05
CA GLY A 253 12.71 -4.86 0.88
C GLY A 253 12.41 -5.16 -0.58
N ASN A 254 11.80 -6.33 -0.85
CA ASN A 254 11.54 -6.84 -2.20
C ASN A 254 10.04 -7.05 -2.45
N ASN A 255 9.62 -6.97 -3.71
CA ASN A 255 8.26 -7.27 -4.18
C ASN A 255 7.14 -6.46 -3.49
N ASN A 256 7.45 -5.29 -2.93
CA ASN A 256 6.43 -4.46 -2.27
C ASN A 256 5.70 -3.58 -3.28
N THR A 257 4.37 -3.49 -3.15
CA THR A 257 3.51 -2.64 -4.00
C THR A 257 2.86 -1.55 -3.14
N GLY A 258 3.35 -0.32 -3.19
CA GLY A 258 2.77 0.87 -2.57
C GLY A 258 2.06 1.77 -3.59
N LEU A 259 0.74 1.88 -3.49
CA LEU A 259 -0.11 2.69 -4.36
C LEU A 259 -0.86 3.73 -3.52
N GLY A 260 -0.50 5.01 -3.68
CA GLY A 260 -1.04 6.13 -2.93
C GLY A 260 0.02 6.94 -2.16
N THR A 261 -0.33 8.15 -1.75
CA THR A 261 0.54 9.01 -0.95
C THR A 261 0.89 8.33 0.38
N VAL A 262 2.19 8.32 0.73
CA VAL A 262 2.77 7.68 1.93
C VAL A 262 2.39 6.20 2.14
N ALA A 263 1.97 5.47 1.10
CA ALA A 263 1.78 4.02 1.16
C ALA A 263 3.12 3.32 1.41
N LEU A 264 3.19 2.43 2.42
CA LEU A 264 4.41 1.74 2.87
C LEU A 264 5.61 2.69 3.14
N GLN A 265 5.36 3.94 3.55
CA GLN A 265 6.40 4.98 3.66
C GLN A 265 7.66 4.52 4.40
N SER A 266 7.50 3.95 5.60
CA SER A 266 8.61 3.60 6.50
C SER A 266 9.11 2.15 6.36
N ASN A 267 8.66 1.40 5.34
CA ASN A 267 9.09 0.03 5.11
C ASN A 267 10.60 0.03 4.88
N THR A 268 11.41 -0.72 5.63
CA THR A 268 12.87 -0.73 5.47
C THR A 268 13.34 -2.02 4.81
N THR A 269 12.98 -3.17 5.40
CA THR A 269 13.35 -4.51 4.93
C THR A 269 12.17 -5.46 4.75
N GLY A 270 10.94 -5.02 5.10
CA GLY A 270 9.72 -5.79 4.84
C GLY A 270 9.54 -6.13 3.36
N ALA A 271 8.97 -7.29 3.05
CA ALA A 271 8.87 -7.83 1.70
C ALA A 271 7.48 -8.41 1.40
N ASN A 272 7.16 -8.54 0.11
CA ASN A 272 5.89 -9.09 -0.39
C ASN A 272 4.63 -8.33 0.10
N ASN A 273 4.75 -7.07 0.58
CA ASN A 273 3.61 -6.31 1.08
C ASN A 273 2.86 -5.60 -0.06
N THR A 274 1.53 -5.61 -0.05
CA THR A 274 0.68 -4.81 -0.94
C THR A 274 -0.08 -3.77 -0.12
N ALA A 275 0.09 -2.49 -0.46
CA ALA A 275 -0.55 -1.34 0.16
C ALA A 275 -1.21 -0.45 -0.90
N ALA A 276 -2.54 -0.39 -0.93
CA ALA A 276 -3.30 0.36 -1.92
C ALA A 276 -4.28 1.34 -1.25
N GLY A 277 -3.81 2.56 -1.00
CA GLY A 277 -4.54 3.63 -0.32
C GLY A 277 -3.58 4.66 0.27
N ALA A 278 -4.07 5.90 0.47
CA ALA A 278 -3.30 6.90 1.20
C ALA A 278 -3.04 6.41 2.64
N GLY A 279 -1.78 6.41 3.08
CA GLY A 279 -1.39 5.91 4.40
C GLY A 279 -1.53 4.39 4.63
N ALA A 280 -1.83 3.59 3.60
CA ALA A 280 -1.88 2.14 3.74
C ALA A 280 -0.50 1.57 4.14
N LEU A 281 -0.45 0.76 5.20
CA LEU A 281 0.78 0.22 5.80
C LEU A 281 1.88 1.28 6.09
N GLN A 282 1.53 2.55 6.32
CA GLN A 282 2.49 3.67 6.38
C GLN A 282 3.71 3.40 7.27
N LYS A 283 3.48 2.88 8.49
CA LYS A 283 4.53 2.68 9.50
C LYS A 283 5.24 1.34 9.44
N ASN A 284 4.87 0.44 8.52
CA ASN A 284 5.49 -0.89 8.43
C ASN A 284 7.01 -0.73 8.32
N THR A 285 7.82 -1.54 8.99
CA THR A 285 9.29 -1.47 8.89
C THR A 285 9.84 -2.81 8.41
N THR A 286 9.52 -3.89 9.12
CA THR A 286 10.01 -5.25 8.85
C THR A 286 8.91 -6.27 8.60
N GLY A 287 7.63 -5.90 8.78
CA GLY A 287 6.48 -6.77 8.48
C GLY A 287 6.44 -7.18 7.01
N TYR A 288 5.96 -8.39 6.73
CA TYR A 288 5.98 -9.00 5.39
C TYR A 288 4.63 -9.67 5.07
N GLU A 289 4.36 -9.90 3.78
CA GLU A 289 3.14 -10.57 3.27
C GLU A 289 1.81 -9.89 3.65
N ASN A 290 1.83 -8.63 4.11
CA ASN A 290 0.61 -7.91 4.45
C ASN A 290 -0.10 -7.36 3.20
N THR A 291 -1.43 -7.44 3.15
CA THR A 291 -2.27 -6.88 2.07
C THR A 291 -3.26 -5.86 2.63
N ALA A 292 -2.92 -4.57 2.54
CA ALA A 292 -3.71 -3.46 3.05
C ALA A 292 -4.30 -2.62 1.90
N ILE A 293 -5.62 -2.66 1.70
CA ILE A 293 -6.34 -1.94 0.64
C ILE A 293 -7.38 -1.02 1.28
N GLY A 294 -7.26 0.29 1.07
CA GLY A 294 -8.10 1.33 1.69
C GLY A 294 -7.27 2.43 2.37
N SER A 295 -7.87 3.60 2.58
CA SER A 295 -7.19 4.71 3.27
C SER A 295 -6.87 4.31 4.71
N ASN A 296 -5.64 4.56 5.15
CA ASN A 296 -5.08 4.15 6.44
C ASN A 296 -5.21 2.65 6.78
N SER A 297 -5.48 1.78 5.81
CA SER A 297 -5.56 0.34 6.07
C SER A 297 -4.23 -0.16 6.66
N GLN A 298 -4.30 -0.82 7.81
CA GLN A 298 -3.17 -1.33 8.57
C GLN A 298 -2.04 -0.29 8.85
N ALA A 299 -2.38 1.00 8.93
CA ALA A 299 -1.41 2.10 8.93
C ALA A 299 -0.34 2.06 10.05
N ALA A 300 -0.67 1.51 11.21
CA ALA A 300 0.22 1.46 12.38
C ALA A 300 1.16 0.25 12.44
N ASN A 301 1.12 -0.67 11.46
CA ASN A 301 1.93 -1.89 11.47
C ASN A 301 3.41 -1.55 11.62
N THR A 302 4.19 -2.38 12.30
CA THR A 302 5.66 -2.24 12.33
C THR A 302 6.32 -3.55 11.90
N SER A 303 6.01 -4.65 12.58
CA SER A 303 6.57 -5.97 12.29
C SER A 303 5.55 -7.11 12.17
N GLY A 304 4.24 -6.81 12.23
CA GLY A 304 3.20 -7.81 11.99
C GLY A 304 3.23 -8.35 10.56
N TYR A 305 2.94 -9.63 10.35
CA TYR A 305 3.03 -10.31 9.05
C TYR A 305 1.77 -11.09 8.66
N SER A 306 1.65 -11.38 7.37
CA SER A 306 0.59 -12.20 6.74
C SER A 306 -0.85 -11.75 7.07
N ASN A 307 -1.05 -10.46 7.36
CA ASN A 307 -2.37 -9.88 7.59
C ASN A 307 -3.04 -9.42 6.28
N ILE A 308 -4.36 -9.47 6.24
CA ILE A 308 -5.19 -8.92 5.15
C ILE A 308 -6.12 -7.84 5.75
N ALA A 309 -6.14 -6.65 5.18
CA ALA A 309 -6.92 -5.51 5.66
C ALA A 309 -7.55 -4.74 4.49
N VAL A 310 -8.83 -5.00 4.19
CA VAL A 310 -9.54 -4.43 3.04
C VAL A 310 -10.69 -3.54 3.51
N GLY A 311 -10.46 -2.23 3.53
CA GLY A 311 -11.40 -1.20 3.95
C GLY A 311 -10.70 0.04 4.52
N THR A 312 -11.38 1.19 4.51
CA THR A 312 -10.89 2.40 5.20
C THR A 312 -10.74 2.12 6.70
N ASP A 313 -9.58 2.46 7.25
CA ASP A 313 -9.18 2.19 8.64
C ASP A 313 -9.32 0.71 9.08
N ALA A 314 -9.33 -0.24 8.14
CA ALA A 314 -9.30 -1.67 8.49
C ALA A 314 -7.96 -2.02 9.16
N LEU A 315 -8.01 -2.73 10.29
CA LEU A 315 -6.84 -3.19 11.05
C LEU A 315 -5.86 -2.05 11.44
N SER A 316 -6.29 -0.79 11.45
CA SER A 316 -5.38 0.38 11.35
C SER A 316 -4.44 0.56 12.54
N SER A 317 -4.79 0.04 13.72
CA SER A 317 -3.98 0.16 14.95
C SER A 317 -2.99 -0.99 15.15
N ASN A 318 -2.99 -2.03 14.29
CA ASN A 318 -2.15 -3.21 14.49
C ASN A 318 -0.69 -2.83 14.43
N THR A 319 0.13 -3.31 15.37
CA THR A 319 1.58 -3.06 15.35
C THR A 319 2.36 -4.34 15.06
N ILE A 320 2.04 -5.41 15.80
CA ILE A 320 2.78 -6.68 15.76
C ILE A 320 1.88 -7.93 15.68
N GLY A 321 0.55 -7.77 15.59
CA GLY A 321 -0.37 -8.88 15.38
C GLY A 321 -0.28 -9.47 13.97
N ASN A 322 -0.56 -10.77 13.85
CA ASN A 322 -0.29 -11.58 12.65
C ASN A 322 -1.52 -12.40 12.25
N ASP A 323 -1.56 -12.86 11.00
CA ASP A 323 -2.60 -13.75 10.45
C ASP A 323 -4.04 -13.20 10.56
N ASN A 324 -4.23 -11.89 10.76
CA ASN A 324 -5.55 -11.29 10.87
C ASN A 324 -6.14 -10.99 9.49
N THR A 325 -7.43 -11.25 9.30
CA THR A 325 -8.18 -10.93 8.08
C THR A 325 -9.32 -9.97 8.39
N ALA A 326 -9.13 -8.68 8.10
CA ALA A 326 -10.14 -7.62 8.22
C ALA A 326 -10.72 -7.28 6.84
N PHE A 327 -12.03 -7.39 6.67
CA PHE A 327 -12.76 -7.01 5.45
C PHE A 327 -13.96 -6.14 5.81
N GLY A 328 -13.96 -4.89 5.37
CA GLY A 328 -14.94 -3.86 5.72
C GLY A 328 -14.32 -2.68 6.46
N GLY A 329 -14.91 -1.50 6.29
CA GLY A 329 -14.42 -0.27 6.94
C GLY A 329 -14.38 -0.42 8.46
N SER A 330 -13.26 -0.05 9.07
CA SER A 330 -12.97 -0.13 10.51
C SER A 330 -13.19 -1.52 11.15
N ALA A 331 -13.07 -2.60 10.36
CA ALA A 331 -12.97 -3.96 10.89
C ALA A 331 -11.62 -4.13 11.62
N LEU A 332 -11.61 -4.74 12.81
CA LEU A 332 -10.42 -4.87 13.69
C LEU A 332 -9.66 -3.55 13.96
N LEU A 333 -10.36 -2.40 13.90
CA LEU A 333 -9.79 -1.04 14.01
C LEU A 333 -8.77 -0.88 15.14
N SER A 334 -9.09 -1.38 16.35
CA SER A 334 -8.30 -1.21 17.57
C SER A 334 -7.31 -2.35 17.86
N SER A 335 -7.19 -3.35 16.99
CA SER A 335 -6.27 -4.48 17.23
C SER A 335 -4.85 -3.96 17.28
N THR A 336 -4.02 -4.43 18.22
CA THR A 336 -2.61 -4.03 18.36
C THR A 336 -1.69 -5.24 18.29
N THR A 337 -2.04 -6.31 19.01
CA THR A 337 -1.23 -7.53 19.14
C THR A 337 -2.04 -8.82 19.00
N GLY A 338 -3.35 -8.76 18.71
CA GLY A 338 -4.19 -9.93 18.48
C GLY A 338 -3.79 -10.68 17.21
N ASN A 339 -3.91 -12.01 17.21
CA ASN A 339 -3.48 -12.87 16.10
C ASN A 339 -4.60 -13.79 15.61
N GLY A 340 -4.60 -14.10 14.32
CA GLY A 340 -5.52 -15.06 13.70
C GLY A 340 -7.01 -14.66 13.78
N ASN A 341 -7.32 -13.36 13.88
CA ASN A 341 -8.71 -12.90 13.94
C ASN A 341 -9.27 -12.66 12.53
N MET A 342 -10.47 -13.16 12.25
CA MET A 342 -11.22 -12.91 11.02
C MET A 342 -12.41 -11.97 11.30
N ALA A 343 -12.47 -10.83 10.64
CA ALA A 343 -13.51 -9.82 10.80
C ALA A 343 -14.05 -9.39 9.42
N SER A 344 -15.15 -10.00 8.98
CA SER A 344 -15.81 -9.74 7.70
C SER A 344 -17.11 -8.98 7.91
N GLY A 345 -17.03 -7.65 7.93
CA GLY A 345 -18.16 -6.74 8.12
C GLY A 345 -17.71 -5.36 8.60
N ASN A 346 -18.49 -4.32 8.27
CA ASN A 346 -18.21 -2.98 8.80
C ASN A 346 -18.28 -2.99 10.33
N LEU A 347 -17.25 -2.44 10.98
CA LEU A 347 -17.08 -2.42 12.45
C LEU A 347 -17.05 -3.82 13.12
N ALA A 348 -16.82 -4.91 12.37
CA ALA A 348 -16.65 -6.24 12.93
C ALA A 348 -15.36 -6.31 13.77
N LEU A 349 -15.43 -6.91 14.98
CA LEU A 349 -14.35 -6.95 15.97
C LEU A 349 -13.66 -5.59 16.24
N ARG A 350 -14.35 -4.47 16.02
CA ARG A 350 -13.76 -3.11 16.02
C ARG A 350 -12.89 -2.81 17.25
N LEU A 351 -13.37 -3.17 18.45
CA LEU A 351 -12.70 -2.85 19.71
C LEU A 351 -11.76 -3.96 20.21
N ASN A 352 -11.54 -5.02 19.42
CA ASN A 352 -10.53 -6.04 19.73
C ASN A 352 -9.16 -5.36 19.80
N THR A 353 -8.35 -5.69 20.81
CA THR A 353 -7.00 -5.13 21.02
C THR A 353 -5.96 -6.25 21.05
N THR A 354 -6.18 -7.26 21.89
CA THR A 354 -5.23 -8.36 22.13
C THR A 354 -5.86 -9.75 22.10
N GLY A 355 -7.17 -9.86 21.79
CA GLY A 355 -7.86 -11.14 21.67
C GLY A 355 -7.45 -11.88 20.40
N ASN A 356 -7.45 -13.22 20.43
CA ASN A 356 -6.90 -14.07 19.39
C ASN A 356 -7.92 -15.08 18.87
N SER A 357 -7.76 -15.50 17.61
CA SER A 357 -8.56 -16.56 16.98
C SER A 357 -10.08 -16.31 17.01
N ASN A 358 -10.50 -15.05 16.99
CA ASN A 358 -11.92 -14.69 16.91
C ASN A 358 -12.39 -14.61 15.45
N THR A 359 -13.57 -15.13 15.15
CA THR A 359 -14.23 -14.99 13.84
C THR A 359 -15.51 -14.17 14.00
N ALA A 360 -15.68 -13.11 13.21
CA ALA A 360 -16.90 -12.30 13.14
C ALA A 360 -17.28 -12.08 11.68
N VAL A 361 -18.43 -12.62 11.26
CA VAL A 361 -18.96 -12.47 9.90
C VAL A 361 -20.31 -11.76 9.98
N GLY A 362 -20.31 -10.47 9.66
CA GLY A 362 -21.44 -9.56 9.72
C GLY A 362 -21.08 -8.20 10.29
N THR A 363 -21.75 -7.16 9.81
CA THR A 363 -21.63 -5.79 10.35
C THR A 363 -21.86 -5.79 11.86
N ILE A 364 -20.96 -5.17 12.62
CA ILE A 364 -20.99 -5.06 14.10
C ILE A 364 -20.84 -6.42 14.84
N GLY A 365 -20.49 -7.51 14.13
CA GLY A 365 -20.18 -8.81 14.76
C GLY A 365 -19.02 -8.73 15.76
N LEU A 366 -19.20 -9.25 16.97
CA LEU A 366 -18.24 -9.19 18.11
C LEU A 366 -17.66 -7.78 18.38
N GLN A 367 -18.37 -6.69 18.04
CA GLN A 367 -17.83 -5.33 18.04
C GLN A 367 -17.15 -4.91 19.37
N ASN A 368 -17.68 -5.39 20.51
CA ASN A 368 -17.23 -5.01 21.85
C ASN A 368 -16.30 -6.03 22.53
N ASN A 369 -15.87 -7.09 21.83
CA ASN A 369 -14.81 -7.96 22.33
C ASN A 369 -13.47 -7.22 22.29
N THR A 370 -12.76 -7.08 23.41
CA THR A 370 -11.43 -6.44 23.47
C THR A 370 -10.28 -7.44 23.62
N THR A 371 -10.36 -8.36 24.57
CA THR A 371 -9.31 -9.34 24.91
C THR A 371 -9.72 -10.80 24.84
N GLY A 372 -11.01 -11.09 24.55
CA GLY A 372 -11.55 -12.45 24.46
C GLY A 372 -11.06 -13.22 23.24
N ASN A 373 -11.02 -14.55 23.36
CA ASN A 373 -10.37 -15.45 22.40
C ASN A 373 -11.30 -16.58 21.94
N LEU A 374 -11.05 -17.15 20.76
CA LEU A 374 -11.78 -18.31 20.23
C LEU A 374 -13.30 -18.09 20.05
N ASN A 375 -13.77 -16.83 19.98
CA ASN A 375 -15.19 -16.55 19.80
C ASN A 375 -15.56 -16.55 18.32
N SER A 376 -16.75 -17.06 17.99
CA SER A 376 -17.27 -17.11 16.62
C SER A 376 -18.62 -16.42 16.52
N SER A 377 -18.82 -15.53 15.55
CA SER A 377 -20.13 -14.96 15.26
C SER A 377 -20.45 -14.87 13.78
N LEU A 378 -21.72 -15.12 13.44
CA LEU A 378 -22.25 -15.12 12.08
C LEU A 378 -23.62 -14.46 12.06
N GLY A 379 -23.67 -13.19 11.64
CA GLY A 379 -24.88 -12.38 11.55
C GLY A 379 -24.63 -10.90 11.84
N PHE A 380 -25.56 -10.04 11.41
CA PHE A 380 -25.58 -8.64 11.84
C PHE A 380 -25.62 -8.57 13.37
N ASN A 381 -24.73 -7.79 13.98
CA ASN A 381 -24.71 -7.55 15.43
C ASN A 381 -24.57 -8.83 16.30
N ALA A 382 -24.05 -9.94 15.75
CA ALA A 382 -23.91 -11.20 16.47
C ALA A 382 -22.73 -11.18 17.46
N GLY A 383 -22.96 -11.66 18.68
CA GLY A 383 -21.98 -11.74 19.78
C GLY A 383 -21.61 -10.39 20.42
N SER A 384 -22.40 -9.33 20.23
CA SER A 384 -21.94 -7.95 20.50
C SER A 384 -22.09 -7.45 21.95
N SER A 385 -22.92 -8.07 22.81
CA SER A 385 -23.30 -7.44 24.10
C SER A 385 -22.34 -7.70 25.27
N VAL A 386 -21.51 -8.74 25.22
CA VAL A 386 -20.53 -9.04 26.28
C VAL A 386 -19.13 -9.17 25.67
N GLY A 387 -18.26 -8.23 26.00
CA GLY A 387 -16.85 -8.32 25.63
C GLY A 387 -16.11 -9.38 26.46
N ASN A 388 -15.02 -9.91 25.91
CA ASN A 388 -14.00 -10.69 26.63
C ASN A 388 -14.45 -12.09 27.09
N LEU A 389 -15.52 -12.60 26.49
CA LEU A 389 -15.84 -14.03 26.50
C LEU A 389 -14.74 -14.86 25.85
N ASN A 390 -14.70 -16.16 26.14
CA ASN A 390 -13.82 -17.10 25.47
C ASN A 390 -14.59 -18.34 25.02
N ASN A 391 -14.27 -18.87 23.83
CA ASN A 391 -14.90 -20.07 23.28
C ASN A 391 -16.44 -19.94 23.17
N SER A 392 -16.96 -18.78 22.77
CA SER A 392 -18.40 -18.53 22.63
C SER A 392 -18.83 -18.35 21.18
N THR A 393 -19.93 -18.99 20.78
CA THR A 393 -20.45 -19.01 19.40
C THR A 393 -21.85 -18.39 19.30
N ALA A 394 -22.03 -17.40 18.42
CA ALA A 394 -23.30 -16.71 18.21
C ALA A 394 -23.70 -16.71 16.71
N ILE A 395 -24.70 -17.51 16.34
CA ILE A 395 -25.12 -17.68 14.94
C ILE A 395 -26.54 -17.14 14.76
N GLY A 396 -26.72 -16.12 13.91
CA GLY A 396 -27.98 -15.43 13.65
C GLY A 396 -27.88 -13.93 13.89
N ALA A 397 -28.76 -13.15 13.24
CA ALA A 397 -28.81 -11.70 13.48
C ALA A 397 -29.17 -11.41 14.94
N ASN A 398 -28.41 -10.52 15.59
CA ASN A 398 -28.48 -10.18 17.01
C ASN A 398 -28.26 -11.35 17.99
N ALA A 399 -27.87 -12.56 17.53
CA ALA A 399 -27.58 -13.68 18.43
C ALA A 399 -26.53 -13.27 19.47
N ILE A 400 -26.78 -13.49 20.76
CA ILE A 400 -25.98 -12.95 21.86
C ILE A 400 -25.55 -14.07 22.80
N THR A 401 -24.25 -14.28 22.91
CA THR A 401 -23.59 -15.06 23.96
C THR A 401 -23.25 -14.13 25.13
N ASN A 402 -23.42 -14.58 26.37
CA ASN A 402 -23.16 -13.78 27.57
C ASN A 402 -22.21 -14.43 28.59
N ALA A 403 -21.90 -15.72 28.43
CA ALA A 403 -20.80 -16.39 29.15
C ALA A 403 -19.88 -17.14 28.18
N SER A 404 -18.71 -17.53 28.69
CA SER A 404 -17.72 -18.35 27.98
C SER A 404 -18.21 -19.79 27.79
N ASN A 405 -17.76 -20.47 26.73
CA ASN A 405 -18.15 -21.86 26.40
C ASN A 405 -19.65 -22.06 26.05
N GLN A 406 -20.33 -21.02 25.55
CA GLN A 406 -21.74 -21.08 25.14
C GLN A 406 -21.89 -21.12 23.60
N ILE A 407 -22.95 -21.78 23.12
CA ILE A 407 -23.42 -21.70 21.73
C ILE A 407 -24.86 -21.16 21.72
N VAL A 408 -25.09 -20.08 20.99
CA VAL A 408 -26.41 -19.42 20.87
C VAL A 408 -26.83 -19.36 19.40
N LEU A 409 -28.04 -19.85 19.12
CA LEU A 409 -28.60 -19.99 17.78
C LEU A 409 -29.83 -19.07 17.62
N GLY A 410 -29.58 -17.89 17.04
CA GLY A 410 -30.56 -16.84 16.79
C GLY A 410 -30.84 -15.96 18.02
N ASP A 411 -31.95 -15.24 17.95
CA ASP A 411 -32.40 -14.33 18.99
C ASP A 411 -33.82 -14.66 19.50
N ASN A 412 -34.37 -13.79 20.35
CA ASN A 412 -35.70 -13.94 20.94
C ASN A 412 -36.87 -13.92 19.91
N SER A 413 -36.61 -13.81 18.60
CA SER A 413 -37.61 -13.91 17.54
C SER A 413 -37.69 -15.28 16.86
N ILE A 414 -36.78 -16.22 17.17
CA ILE A 414 -36.78 -17.58 16.60
C ILE A 414 -37.99 -18.39 17.10
N THR A 415 -38.84 -18.83 16.17
CA THR A 415 -40.04 -19.63 16.46
C THR A 415 -39.86 -21.14 16.28
N SER A 416 -38.84 -21.58 15.54
CA SER A 416 -38.50 -23.00 15.40
C SER A 416 -37.05 -23.21 14.96
N LEU A 417 -36.41 -24.25 15.51
CA LEU A 417 -35.13 -24.77 15.04
C LEU A 417 -35.41 -26.09 14.30
N ARG A 418 -35.11 -26.15 13.00
CA ARG A 418 -35.44 -27.31 12.15
C ARG A 418 -34.16 -28.04 11.72
N CYS A 419 -34.10 -29.34 12.00
CA CYS A 419 -33.07 -30.25 11.51
C CYS A 419 -33.73 -31.56 11.03
N ASN A 420 -33.11 -32.25 10.08
CA ASN A 420 -33.55 -33.59 9.64
C ASN A 420 -33.20 -34.68 10.67
N VAL A 421 -32.08 -34.51 11.37
CA VAL A 421 -31.71 -35.35 12.53
C VAL A 421 -32.28 -34.67 13.78
N GLN A 422 -33.14 -35.38 14.51
CA GLN A 422 -33.93 -34.81 15.60
C GLN A 422 -33.19 -34.71 16.95
N THR A 423 -31.90 -35.07 17.00
CA THR A 423 -31.13 -35.21 18.24
C THR A 423 -29.75 -34.54 18.16
N ILE A 424 -29.31 -34.01 19.29
CA ILE A 424 -27.90 -33.68 19.55
C ILE A 424 -27.35 -34.82 20.44
N SER A 425 -26.34 -35.54 19.96
CA SER A 425 -25.78 -36.71 20.64
C SER A 425 -24.47 -36.38 21.36
N SER A 426 -24.33 -36.89 22.59
CA SER A 426 -23.05 -36.93 23.31
C SER A 426 -22.39 -38.31 23.18
N LEU A 427 -21.05 -38.36 23.21
CA LEU A 427 -20.33 -39.62 23.28
C LEU A 427 -20.58 -40.28 24.65
N SER A 428 -20.94 -41.57 24.65
CA SER A 428 -21.42 -42.27 25.85
C SER A 428 -20.90 -43.72 25.97
N ASP A 429 -19.82 -44.04 25.25
CA ASP A 429 -19.19 -45.37 25.20
C ASP A 429 -18.69 -45.81 26.58
N LYS A 430 -18.64 -47.13 26.85
CA LYS A 430 -18.09 -47.67 28.10
C LYS A 430 -16.59 -47.33 28.24
N ARG A 431 -15.85 -47.26 27.13
CA ARG A 431 -14.40 -47.00 27.09
C ARG A 431 -13.99 -45.60 27.55
N ILE A 432 -14.95 -44.69 27.73
CA ILE A 432 -14.73 -43.32 28.24
C ILE A 432 -15.41 -43.08 29.60
N LYS A 433 -15.71 -44.15 30.34
CA LYS A 433 -16.45 -44.08 31.61
C LYS A 433 -15.76 -44.88 32.71
N GLU A 434 -15.38 -44.16 33.76
CA GLU A 434 -14.77 -44.67 34.99
C GLU A 434 -15.80 -44.61 36.13
N ASP A 435 -15.52 -45.28 37.25
CA ASP A 435 -16.32 -45.28 38.50
C ASP A 435 -17.86 -45.43 38.36
N VAL A 436 -18.31 -46.23 37.39
CA VAL A 436 -19.73 -46.36 37.02
C VAL A 436 -20.58 -47.03 38.13
N GLN A 437 -21.18 -46.20 38.99
CA GLN A 437 -22.12 -46.62 40.03
C GLN A 437 -23.58 -46.73 39.53
N LYS A 438 -24.41 -47.45 40.30
CA LYS A 438 -25.84 -47.71 40.02
C LYS A 438 -26.76 -47.05 41.05
N ASN A 439 -26.46 -45.80 41.40
CA ASN A 439 -27.03 -45.07 42.55
C ASN A 439 -27.79 -43.78 42.17
N VAL A 440 -28.26 -43.64 40.92
CA VAL A 440 -29.14 -42.52 40.53
C VAL A 440 -30.42 -42.57 41.37
N PRO A 441 -30.86 -41.47 42.00
CA PRO A 441 -32.15 -41.44 42.69
C PRO A 441 -33.33 -41.42 41.72
N GLY A 442 -34.31 -42.30 41.94
CA GLY A 442 -35.57 -42.32 41.22
C GLY A 442 -36.67 -41.52 41.91
N LEU A 443 -37.61 -42.25 42.52
CA LEU A 443 -38.84 -41.75 43.11
C LEU A 443 -38.59 -40.73 44.24
N THR A 444 -37.51 -40.92 45.01
CA THR A 444 -37.08 -40.00 46.08
C THR A 444 -36.74 -38.59 45.59
N PHE A 445 -36.25 -38.46 44.36
CA PHE A 445 -36.01 -37.17 43.71
C PHE A 445 -37.25 -36.70 42.93
N ILE A 446 -37.82 -37.57 42.10
CA ILE A 446 -38.94 -37.20 41.19
C ILE A 446 -40.18 -36.70 41.96
N THR A 447 -40.50 -37.29 43.13
CA THR A 447 -41.66 -36.85 43.95
C THR A 447 -41.48 -35.51 44.65
N LYS A 448 -40.26 -34.95 44.68
CA LYS A 448 -39.97 -33.61 45.20
C LYS A 448 -40.08 -32.51 44.15
N LEU A 449 -40.29 -32.86 42.87
CA LEU A 449 -40.37 -31.89 41.77
C LEU A 449 -41.79 -31.34 41.65
N THR A 450 -41.93 -30.02 41.59
CA THR A 450 -43.22 -29.32 41.45
C THR A 450 -43.40 -28.80 40.03
N PRO A 451 -44.27 -29.42 39.19
CA PRO A 451 -44.62 -28.87 37.89
C PRO A 451 -45.39 -27.56 38.04
N VAL A 452 -45.06 -26.56 37.22
CA VAL A 452 -45.68 -25.23 37.20
C VAL A 452 -46.05 -24.81 35.78
N THR A 453 -47.04 -23.91 35.66
CA THR A 453 -47.38 -23.23 34.41
C THR A 453 -47.06 -21.74 34.50
N TYR A 454 -46.51 -21.16 33.44
CA TYR A 454 -46.03 -19.77 33.45
C TYR A 454 -46.01 -19.12 32.07
N HIS A 455 -46.01 -17.79 32.05
CA HIS A 455 -45.69 -16.96 30.89
C HIS A 455 -44.29 -16.37 31.05
N VAL A 456 -43.48 -16.38 29.99
CA VAL A 456 -42.14 -15.78 30.04
C VAL A 456 -42.22 -14.28 29.78
N ASN A 457 -41.89 -13.45 30.77
CA ASN A 457 -41.77 -12.01 30.56
C ASN A 457 -40.48 -11.72 29.77
N LYS A 458 -40.59 -11.65 28.43
CA LYS A 458 -39.46 -11.49 27.51
C LYS A 458 -38.62 -10.23 27.76
N PHE A 459 -39.19 -9.15 28.30
CA PHE A 459 -38.43 -7.95 28.67
C PHE A 459 -37.56 -8.16 29.92
N LYS A 460 -38.05 -8.90 30.92
CA LYS A 460 -37.26 -9.31 32.10
C LYS A 460 -36.20 -10.34 31.72
N GLU A 461 -36.53 -11.31 30.86
CA GLU A 461 -35.58 -12.29 30.30
C GLU A 461 -34.42 -11.58 29.59
N ALA A 462 -34.73 -10.68 28.65
CA ALA A 462 -33.74 -9.88 27.94
C ALA A 462 -32.84 -9.07 28.88
N LYS A 463 -33.41 -8.33 29.83
CA LYS A 463 -32.63 -7.58 30.84
C LYS A 463 -31.76 -8.50 31.70
N LEU A 464 -32.26 -9.70 32.05
CA LEU A 464 -31.52 -10.67 32.84
C LEU A 464 -30.30 -11.22 32.10
N ILE A 465 -30.42 -11.53 30.80
CA ILE A 465 -29.32 -12.11 30.00
C ILE A 465 -28.41 -11.07 29.30
N GLY A 466 -28.69 -9.77 29.43
CA GLY A 466 -27.88 -8.70 28.81
C GLY A 466 -28.26 -8.36 27.36
N TYR A 467 -29.51 -8.66 26.97
CA TYR A 467 -30.06 -8.41 25.64
C TYR A 467 -30.76 -7.04 25.56
N SER A 468 -30.74 -6.39 24.39
CA SER A 468 -31.38 -5.09 24.19
C SER A 468 -32.91 -5.20 24.19
N SER A 469 -33.57 -4.51 25.13
CA SER A 469 -35.03 -4.47 25.26
C SER A 469 -35.76 -4.01 24.00
N ASN A 470 -35.10 -3.22 23.15
CA ASN A 470 -35.71 -2.56 21.99
C ASN A 470 -35.91 -3.53 20.80
N LEU A 471 -35.34 -4.74 20.88
CA LEU A 471 -35.50 -5.82 19.90
C LEU A 471 -36.49 -6.90 20.38
N VAL A 472 -37.05 -6.75 21.58
CA VAL A 472 -37.90 -7.74 22.23
C VAL A 472 -39.36 -7.56 21.83
N LYS A 473 -40.00 -8.65 21.41
CA LYS A 473 -41.46 -8.73 21.22
C LYS A 473 -42.11 -9.34 22.47
N GLU A 474 -43.35 -8.95 22.73
CA GLU A 474 -44.14 -9.59 23.79
C GLU A 474 -44.55 -10.99 23.37
N ASP A 475 -44.36 -11.96 24.26
CA ASP A 475 -44.84 -13.34 24.14
C ASP A 475 -45.79 -13.62 25.31
N ARG A 476 -46.94 -14.23 25.00
CA ARG A 476 -47.96 -14.65 25.97
C ARG A 476 -48.30 -16.14 25.85
N THR A 477 -47.42 -16.92 25.22
CA THR A 477 -47.48 -18.38 25.22
C THR A 477 -47.51 -18.88 26.67
N LEU A 478 -48.39 -19.84 26.97
CA LEU A 478 -48.42 -20.53 28.25
C LEU A 478 -47.49 -21.74 28.17
N HIS A 479 -46.50 -21.79 29.04
CA HIS A 479 -45.55 -22.89 29.13
C HIS A 479 -45.82 -23.73 30.38
N SER A 480 -45.46 -25.01 30.32
CA SER A 480 -45.44 -25.93 31.46
C SER A 480 -44.01 -26.40 31.69
N GLY A 481 -43.56 -26.47 32.94
CA GLY A 481 -42.17 -26.81 33.26
C GLY A 481 -41.88 -26.84 34.76
N PHE A 482 -40.61 -26.63 35.11
CA PHE A 482 -40.12 -26.53 36.50
C PHE A 482 -39.34 -25.23 36.70
N LEU A 483 -39.34 -24.70 37.92
CA LEU A 483 -38.40 -23.63 38.32
C LEU A 483 -37.05 -24.27 38.66
N ALA A 484 -35.97 -23.83 38.00
CA ALA A 484 -34.66 -24.47 38.12
C ALA A 484 -34.11 -24.46 39.56
N GLN A 485 -34.42 -23.44 40.34
CA GLN A 485 -34.05 -23.31 41.75
C GLN A 485 -34.75 -24.37 42.64
N ASP A 486 -36.01 -24.68 42.36
CA ASP A 486 -36.75 -25.72 43.10
C ASP A 486 -36.22 -27.12 42.77
N VAL A 487 -35.84 -27.35 41.51
CA VAL A 487 -35.15 -28.59 41.09
C VAL A 487 -33.79 -28.71 41.81
N GLU A 488 -33.02 -27.62 41.89
CA GLU A 488 -31.73 -27.60 42.57
C GLU A 488 -31.88 -27.94 44.06
N LYS A 489 -32.89 -27.35 44.71
CA LYS A 489 -33.23 -27.63 46.10
C LYS A 489 -33.65 -29.08 46.30
N ALA A 490 -34.55 -29.60 45.45
CA ALA A 490 -35.01 -30.99 45.50
C ALA A 490 -33.87 -31.99 45.32
N ALA A 491 -32.89 -31.69 44.46
CA ALA A 491 -31.70 -32.50 44.24
C ALA A 491 -30.77 -32.47 45.48
N LYS A 492 -30.51 -31.28 46.03
CA LYS A 492 -29.72 -31.10 47.27
C LYS A 492 -30.34 -31.82 48.48
N GLU A 493 -31.67 -31.79 48.63
CA GLU A 493 -32.40 -32.49 49.71
C GLU A 493 -32.23 -34.02 49.70
N VAL A 494 -31.84 -34.63 48.57
CA VAL A 494 -31.59 -36.08 48.44
C VAL A 494 -30.11 -36.41 48.19
N GLY A 495 -29.20 -35.43 48.35
CA GLY A 495 -27.76 -35.61 48.13
C GLY A 495 -27.37 -35.82 46.67
N TYR A 496 -28.22 -35.46 45.71
CA TYR A 496 -28.00 -35.70 44.29
C TYR A 496 -27.36 -34.48 43.60
N ASN A 497 -26.18 -34.68 43.01
CA ASN A 497 -25.56 -33.70 42.14
C ASN A 497 -26.17 -33.77 40.72
N PHE A 498 -27.37 -33.21 40.55
CA PHE A 498 -28.09 -33.26 39.29
C PHE A 498 -27.59 -32.21 38.28
N GLU A 499 -26.75 -32.65 37.33
CA GLU A 499 -26.15 -31.82 36.27
C GLU A 499 -27.17 -31.12 35.32
N GLY A 500 -28.45 -31.48 35.43
CA GLY A 500 -29.54 -30.87 34.68
C GLY A 500 -29.93 -29.48 35.13
N VAL A 501 -29.52 -29.03 36.33
CA VAL A 501 -29.57 -27.61 36.71
C VAL A 501 -28.18 -27.01 36.58
N ARG A 502 -28.07 -25.83 35.96
CA ARG A 502 -26.82 -25.07 35.89
C ARG A 502 -27.03 -23.62 36.30
N GLN A 503 -26.01 -23.06 36.94
CA GLN A 503 -25.91 -21.65 37.29
C GLN A 503 -25.03 -20.96 36.25
N GLU A 504 -25.58 -19.98 35.54
CA GLU A 504 -24.89 -19.21 34.51
C GLU A 504 -24.38 -17.88 35.08
N GLU A 505 -23.36 -17.29 34.44
CA GLU A 505 -22.83 -15.95 34.75
C GLU A 505 -22.61 -15.70 36.26
N GLY A 506 -21.95 -16.64 36.94
CA GLY A 506 -21.64 -16.55 38.37
C GLY A 506 -22.84 -16.72 39.32
N GLY A 507 -23.94 -17.30 38.86
CA GLY A 507 -25.17 -17.50 39.65
C GLY A 507 -26.24 -16.42 39.41
N ARG A 508 -26.02 -15.51 38.45
CA ARG A 508 -26.99 -14.46 38.07
C ARG A 508 -28.31 -15.03 37.56
N TYR A 509 -28.28 -16.16 36.86
CA TYR A 509 -29.47 -16.88 36.41
C TYR A 509 -29.21 -18.39 36.27
N TYR A 510 -30.27 -19.15 36.03
CA TYR A 510 -30.26 -20.62 36.02
C TYR A 510 -30.77 -21.15 34.67
N THR A 511 -30.23 -22.28 34.22
CA THR A 511 -30.69 -23.04 33.04
C THR A 511 -31.08 -24.48 33.43
N LEU A 512 -31.96 -25.12 32.65
CA LEU A 512 -32.53 -26.43 32.97
C LEU A 512 -32.55 -27.38 31.74
N GLY A 513 -31.83 -28.49 31.83
CA GLY A 513 -31.75 -29.52 30.79
C GLY A 513 -32.85 -30.58 30.93
N TYR A 514 -34.02 -30.35 30.32
CA TYR A 514 -35.19 -31.25 30.43
C TYR A 514 -34.93 -32.71 30.03
N THR A 515 -34.00 -32.97 29.10
CA THR A 515 -33.62 -34.33 28.68
C THR A 515 -32.92 -35.14 29.77
N LEU A 516 -32.29 -34.48 30.75
CA LEU A 516 -31.50 -35.15 31.80
C LEU A 516 -32.38 -35.78 32.89
N PHE A 517 -33.65 -35.36 33.01
CA PHE A 517 -34.63 -36.01 33.89
C PHE A 517 -35.02 -37.43 33.43
N VAL A 518 -34.73 -37.81 32.18
CA VAL A 518 -35.08 -39.14 31.64
C VAL A 518 -34.43 -40.27 32.46
N ILE A 519 -33.20 -40.08 32.95
CA ILE A 519 -32.50 -41.14 33.70
C ILE A 519 -33.08 -41.34 35.12
N PRO A 520 -33.32 -40.28 35.93
CA PRO A 520 -34.12 -40.39 37.16
C PRO A 520 -35.54 -40.92 36.94
N LEU A 521 -36.22 -40.54 35.86
CA LEU A 521 -37.57 -41.05 35.53
C LEU A 521 -37.56 -42.56 35.24
N VAL A 522 -36.60 -43.05 34.46
CA VAL A 522 -36.41 -44.50 34.20
C VAL A 522 -36.16 -45.26 35.51
N GLN A 523 -35.39 -44.68 36.44
CA GLN A 523 -35.16 -45.29 37.75
C GLN A 523 -36.41 -45.26 38.64
N ALA A 524 -37.15 -44.15 38.67
CA ALA A 524 -38.42 -44.05 39.40
C ALA A 524 -39.46 -45.06 38.91
N VAL A 525 -39.55 -45.30 37.60
CA VAL A 525 -40.44 -46.33 37.01
C VAL A 525 -40.04 -47.74 37.45
N LYS A 526 -38.74 -48.05 37.57
CA LYS A 526 -38.28 -49.35 38.09
C LYS A 526 -38.60 -49.54 39.58
N GLU A 527 -38.47 -48.47 40.37
CA GLU A 527 -38.81 -48.47 41.79
C GLU A 527 -40.32 -48.68 41.99
N LEU A 528 -41.15 -47.93 41.27
CA LEU A 528 -42.62 -48.09 41.25
C LEU A 528 -43.03 -49.50 40.80
N ASN A 529 -42.40 -50.08 39.78
CA ASN A 529 -42.68 -51.45 39.38
C ASN A 529 -42.35 -52.46 40.49
N THR A 530 -41.26 -52.22 41.24
CA THR A 530 -40.86 -53.07 42.38
C THR A 530 -41.87 -52.98 43.54
N GLU A 531 -42.40 -51.78 43.81
CA GLU A 531 -43.47 -51.57 44.77
C GLU A 531 -44.79 -52.23 44.30
N ILE A 532 -45.14 -52.13 43.02
CA ILE A 532 -46.33 -52.77 42.43
C ILE A 532 -46.27 -54.30 42.56
N GLU A 533 -45.15 -54.95 42.24
CA GLU A 533 -45.03 -56.41 42.46
C GLU A 533 -45.06 -56.78 43.95
N THR A 534 -44.50 -55.94 44.83
CA THR A 534 -44.60 -56.12 46.28
C THR A 534 -46.04 -55.99 46.78
N LEU A 535 -46.84 -55.07 46.22
CA LEU A 535 -48.25 -54.90 46.54
C LEU A 535 -49.09 -56.07 46.02
N LYS A 536 -48.85 -56.55 44.78
CA LYS A 536 -49.50 -57.75 44.23
C LYS A 536 -49.26 -58.98 45.11
N ALA A 537 -48.01 -59.21 45.54
CA ALA A 537 -47.67 -60.32 46.42
C ALA A 537 -48.39 -60.23 47.78
N LYS A 538 -48.52 -59.02 48.36
CA LYS A 538 -49.31 -58.78 49.57
C LYS A 538 -50.81 -59.02 49.36
N VAL A 539 -51.37 -58.61 48.22
CA VAL A 539 -52.77 -58.89 47.87
C VAL A 539 -53.01 -60.39 47.77
N GLN A 540 -52.18 -61.13 47.03
CA GLN A 540 -52.31 -62.59 46.88
C GLN A 540 -52.16 -63.35 48.22
N ALA A 541 -51.25 -62.88 49.10
CA ALA A 541 -51.12 -63.42 50.45
C ALA A 541 -52.37 -63.16 51.30
N ASN A 542 -52.96 -61.96 51.22
CA ASN A 542 -54.20 -61.63 51.90
C ASN A 542 -55.39 -62.44 51.35
N GLU A 543 -55.53 -62.60 50.03
CA GLU A 543 -56.55 -63.44 49.41
C GLU A 543 -56.46 -64.90 49.90
N THR A 544 -55.25 -65.43 49.99
CA THR A 544 -54.98 -66.78 50.53
C THR A 544 -55.39 -66.87 52.01
N ALA A 545 -55.07 -65.86 52.82
CA ALA A 545 -55.46 -65.80 54.23
C ALA A 545 -56.99 -65.67 54.42
N TYR A 546 -57.68 -64.88 53.58
CA TYR A 546 -59.13 -64.77 53.59
C TYR A 546 -59.81 -66.09 53.20
N ALA A 547 -59.26 -66.83 52.23
CA ALA A 547 -59.78 -68.16 51.85
C ALA A 547 -59.67 -69.16 53.02
N LEU A 548 -58.51 -69.21 53.68
CA LEU A 548 -58.30 -70.05 54.87
C LEU A 548 -59.24 -69.68 56.02
N LEU A 549 -59.42 -68.38 56.30
CA LEU A 549 -60.34 -67.90 57.34
C LEU A 549 -61.80 -68.22 57.00
N ALA A 550 -62.20 -68.13 55.72
CA ALA A 550 -63.55 -68.47 55.29
C ALA A 550 -63.86 -69.97 55.49
N ASP A 551 -62.91 -70.87 55.19
CA ASP A 551 -63.08 -72.29 55.47
C ASP A 551 -63.06 -72.60 56.99
N GLN A 552 -62.27 -71.88 57.80
CA GLN A 552 -62.34 -71.99 59.27
C GLN A 552 -63.69 -71.54 59.83
N VAL A 553 -64.25 -70.42 59.34
CA VAL A 553 -65.59 -69.94 59.73
C VAL A 553 -66.67 -70.96 59.33
N LYS A 554 -66.57 -71.54 58.15
CA LYS A 554 -67.46 -72.60 57.64
C LYS A 554 -67.38 -73.89 58.48
N GLN A 555 -66.18 -74.29 58.91
CA GLN A 555 -66.00 -75.42 59.85
C GLN A 555 -66.60 -75.11 61.24
N MET A 556 -66.45 -73.89 61.76
CA MET A 556 -67.11 -73.48 63.00
C MET A 556 -68.64 -73.47 62.87
N GLN A 557 -69.18 -72.96 61.77
CA GLN A 557 -70.63 -72.97 61.50
C GLN A 557 -71.21 -74.40 61.46
N GLN A 558 -70.48 -75.34 60.83
CA GLN A 558 -70.83 -76.77 60.84
C GLN A 558 -70.77 -77.37 62.25
N THR A 559 -69.73 -77.06 63.03
CA THR A 559 -69.54 -77.56 64.40
C THR A 559 -70.57 -77.01 65.39
N LEU A 560 -71.03 -75.78 65.19
CA LEU A 560 -72.02 -75.10 66.03
C LEU A 560 -73.48 -75.38 65.61
N GLY A 561 -73.72 -76.18 64.56
CA GLY A 561 -75.06 -76.54 64.08
C GLY A 561 -75.85 -75.38 63.46
N VAL A 562 -75.21 -74.26 63.14
CA VAL A 562 -75.90 -73.05 62.66
C VAL A 562 -76.18 -73.17 61.16
N SER A 563 -77.40 -73.62 60.82
CA SER A 563 -77.85 -73.73 59.44
C SER A 563 -77.93 -72.36 58.75
N LYS A 564 -77.02 -72.11 57.81
CA LYS A 564 -77.00 -71.03 56.80
C LYS A 564 -77.45 -69.64 57.26
N VAL A 565 -76.49 -68.76 57.50
CA VAL A 565 -76.64 -67.36 57.04
C VAL A 565 -76.20 -67.33 55.58
N ASP A 566 -77.12 -67.04 54.66
CA ASP A 566 -76.85 -67.04 53.23
C ASP A 566 -76.22 -65.69 52.81
N VAL A 567 -74.89 -65.65 52.67
CA VAL A 567 -74.13 -64.45 52.28
C VAL A 567 -73.91 -64.41 50.75
N SER A 568 -74.94 -64.76 49.98
CA SER A 568 -74.96 -64.67 48.51
C SER A 568 -75.15 -63.23 48.01
N THR A 569 -74.37 -62.26 48.50
CA THR A 569 -74.36 -60.91 47.92
C THR A 569 -73.02 -60.19 48.07
N LYS A 570 -72.59 -59.52 46.99
CA LYS A 570 -71.47 -58.54 46.95
C LYS A 570 -70.03 -59.06 47.15
N MET A 571 -69.64 -60.11 46.42
CA MET A 571 -68.38 -60.01 45.67
C MET A 571 -68.70 -59.54 44.25
N GLY A 572 -68.77 -58.22 44.07
CA GLY A 572 -68.94 -57.61 42.76
C GLY A 572 -67.60 -57.56 42.03
N LYS A 573 -67.52 -58.16 40.83
CA LYS A 573 -66.35 -58.02 39.95
C LYS A 573 -66.17 -56.54 39.56
N LYS A 574 -64.98 -56.01 39.81
CA LYS A 574 -64.34 -54.93 39.05
C LYS A 574 -62.85 -55.20 38.99
#